data_AF-G2DGP8-F1
#
_entry.id   AF-G2DGP8-F1
#
_cell.length_a   1.000
_cell.length_b   1.000
_cell.length_c   1.000
_cell.angle_alpha   90.00
_cell.angle_beta   90.00
_cell.angle_gamma   90.00
#
_symmetry.space_group_name_H-M   'P 1'
#
loop_
_entity.id
_entity.type
_entity.pdbx_description
1 polymer ?
#
loop_
_entity_poly.entity_id
_entity_poly.type
_entity_poly.pdbx_seq_one_letter_code
_entity_poly.pdbx_strand_id
1 'polypeptide(L)'
;MTILALQKVTLAGLVEERGVILQGLQRLGCLHLIPLKPKPEAEPDRPSGAPVESAYKALRWISDVATKRQQVRDERSFDFDRVVAEALHNRQRLRDTEDKKSRLQRRIEALMPWGDFQLLPQEYSGGYRFWFYQIPVDQQRQLQALDLPWQMVHRDNRFSYVVVIAKQEPDATLLPVPRTHTGAVR
;
A
#
# COMPACT_ATOMS: atom_id res chain seq x y z
N MET A 1 37.70 37.45 20.53
CA MET A 1 37.46 36.13 19.91
C MET A 1 38.68 35.27 20.18
N THR A 2 38.66 34.51 21.28
CA THR A 2 39.82 33.75 21.74
C THR A 2 39.72 32.34 21.18
N ILE A 3 40.55 32.01 20.19
CA ILE A 3 40.69 30.65 19.68
C ILE A 3 41.49 29.87 20.73
N LEU A 4 40.85 28.93 21.42
CA LEU A 4 41.51 28.02 22.35
C LEU A 4 42.46 27.09 21.57
N ALA A 5 43.66 26.87 22.10
CA ALA A 5 44.61 25.93 21.52
C ALA A 5 44.06 24.50 21.64
N LEU A 6 43.77 23.87 20.50
CA LEU A 6 43.35 22.47 20.46
C LEU A 6 44.57 21.54 20.45
N GLN A 7 44.51 20.47 21.23
CA GLN A 7 45.55 19.44 21.24
C GLN A 7 45.15 18.28 20.35
N LYS A 8 46.03 17.93 19.40
CA LYS A 8 45.88 16.73 18.58
C LYS A 8 46.42 15.54 19.37
N VAL A 9 45.56 14.57 19.63
CA VAL A 9 45.90 13.33 20.34
C VAL A 9 45.71 12.15 19.39
N THR A 10 46.69 11.25 19.34
CA THR A 10 46.61 9.98 18.60
C THR A 10 46.51 8.84 19.62
N LEU A 11 45.45 8.04 19.53
CA LEU A 11 45.25 6.88 20.39
C LEU A 11 45.59 5.61 19.62
N ALA A 12 46.40 4.74 20.24
CA ALA A 12 46.76 3.42 19.71
C ALA A 12 46.39 2.35 20.74
N GLY A 13 45.81 1.24 20.28
CA GLY A 13 45.32 0.17 21.13
C GLY A 13 44.94 -1.07 20.32
N LEU A 14 44.40 -2.06 21.00
CA LEU A 14 43.94 -3.31 20.38
C LEU A 14 42.74 -3.05 19.47
N VAL A 15 42.68 -3.75 18.33
CA VAL A 15 41.58 -3.60 17.36
C VAL A 15 40.23 -4.00 17.96
N GLU A 16 40.24 -5.00 18.86
CA GLU A 16 39.05 -5.50 19.55
C GLU A 16 38.43 -4.44 20.49
N GLU A 17 39.27 -3.61 21.11
CA GLU A 17 38.84 -2.56 22.05
C GLU A 17 38.43 -1.26 21.35
N ARG A 18 38.70 -1.14 20.04
CA ARG A 18 38.42 0.06 19.24
C ARG A 18 36.97 0.52 19.39
N GLY A 19 36.01 -0.41 19.37
CA GLY A 19 34.58 -0.08 19.48
C GLY A 19 34.23 0.54 20.84
N VAL A 20 34.74 -0.04 21.93
CA VAL A 20 34.49 0.41 23.30
C VAL A 20 35.12 1.78 23.55
N ILE A 21 36.37 1.97 23.10
CA ILE A 21 37.09 3.25 23.24
C ILE A 21 36.36 4.34 22.44
N LEU A 22 35.96 4.08 21.19
CA LEU A 22 35.22 5.06 20.39
C LEU A 22 33.89 5.46 21.03
N GLN A 23 33.13 4.50 21.60
CA GLN A 23 31.92 4.81 22.34
C GLN A 23 32.19 5.68 23.57
N GLY A 24 33.26 5.38 24.33
CA GLY A 24 33.67 6.18 25.48
C GLY A 24 34.04 7.62 25.09
N LEU A 25 34.81 7.79 24.02
CA LEU A 25 35.19 9.11 23.49
C LEU A 25 33.98 9.88 22.95
N GLN A 26 33.03 9.19 22.31
CA GLN A 26 31.80 9.81 21.81
C GLN A 26 30.92 10.29 22.97
N ARG A 27 30.82 9.53 24.07
CA ARG A 27 30.11 9.97 25.29
C ARG A 27 30.74 11.20 25.93
N LEU A 28 32.06 11.32 25.85
CA LEU A 28 32.81 12.49 26.33
C LEU A 28 32.49 13.77 25.55
N GLY A 29 32.12 13.66 24.26
CA GLY A 29 31.55 14.75 23.46
C GLY A 29 32.48 15.95 23.18
N CYS A 30 33.75 15.89 23.59
CA CYS A 30 34.69 17.02 23.55
C CYS A 30 35.77 16.90 22.46
N LEU A 31 35.61 15.96 21.53
CA LEU A 31 36.66 15.58 20.57
C LEU A 31 36.12 15.53 19.14
N HIS A 32 36.96 15.90 18.18
CA HIS A 32 36.71 15.68 16.76
C HIS A 32 37.55 14.50 16.28
N LEU A 33 36.90 13.45 15.78
CA LEU A 33 37.58 12.24 15.30
C LEU A 33 38.19 12.49 13.92
N ILE A 34 39.51 12.38 13.83
CA ILE A 34 40.26 12.48 12.56
C ILE A 34 40.67 11.06 12.15
N PRO A 35 40.15 10.51 11.04
CA PRO A 35 40.56 9.19 10.57
C PRO A 35 42.03 9.25 10.12
N LEU A 36 42.84 8.30 10.60
CA LEU A 36 44.25 8.21 10.21
C LEU A 36 44.45 7.72 8.76
N LYS A 37 43.42 7.11 8.16
CA LYS A 37 43.39 6.75 6.75
C LYS A 37 42.47 7.72 6.01
N PRO A 38 42.88 8.28 4.85
CA PRO A 38 42.00 9.10 4.04
C PRO A 38 40.79 8.26 3.62
N LYS A 39 39.59 8.82 3.80
CA LYS A 39 38.34 8.20 3.36
C LYS A 39 38.34 8.18 1.82
N PRO A 40 38.08 7.04 1.16
CA PRO A 40 37.93 7.02 -0.29
C PRO A 40 36.77 7.94 -0.70
N GLU A 41 37.00 8.78 -1.70
CA GLU A 41 36.09 9.87 -2.16
C GLU A 41 34.70 9.38 -2.61
N ALA A 42 34.51 8.07 -2.78
CA ALA A 42 33.32 7.46 -3.37
C ALA A 42 32.22 7.05 -2.37
N GLU A 43 32.44 7.12 -1.06
CA GLU A 43 31.39 6.80 -0.09
C GLU A 43 30.73 8.08 0.45
N PRO A 44 29.51 8.43 -0.02
CA PRO A 44 28.73 9.44 0.69
C PRO A 44 28.60 9.00 2.16
N ASP A 45 28.57 9.96 3.09
CA ASP A 45 28.21 9.74 4.50
C ASP A 45 26.75 9.27 4.64
N ARG A 46 26.39 8.20 3.93
CA ARG A 46 25.21 7.43 4.24
C ARG A 46 25.60 6.55 5.41
N PRO A 47 24.98 6.72 6.58
CA PRO A 47 25.10 5.72 7.63
C PRO A 47 24.57 4.39 7.08
N SER A 48 25.50 3.53 6.63
CA SER A 48 25.20 2.25 6.00
C SER A 48 24.86 1.24 7.09
N GLY A 49 23.57 1.15 7.40
CA GLY A 49 23.00 0.14 8.28
C GLY A 49 21.48 0.10 8.14
N ALA A 50 20.90 -1.10 8.05
CA ALA A 50 19.45 -1.31 7.98
C ALA A 50 18.65 -0.60 9.10
N PRO A 51 19.16 -0.47 10.35
CA PRO A 51 18.49 0.32 11.38
C PRO A 51 18.41 1.82 11.06
N VAL A 52 19.45 2.38 10.43
CA VAL A 52 19.52 3.82 10.15
C VAL A 52 18.62 4.20 8.97
N GLU A 53 18.54 3.36 7.96
CA GLU A 53 17.60 3.55 6.85
C GLU A 53 16.14 3.48 7.33
N SER A 54 15.84 2.52 8.22
CA SER A 54 14.51 2.37 8.83
C SER A 54 14.13 3.58 9.68
N ALA A 55 15.07 4.11 10.46
CA ALA A 55 14.87 5.33 11.24
C ALA A 55 14.61 6.56 10.37
N TYR A 56 15.35 6.72 9.27
CA TYR A 56 15.11 7.83 8.33
C TYR A 56 13.75 7.72 7.66
N LYS A 57 13.35 6.51 7.25
CA LYS A 57 12.01 6.24 6.69
C LYS A 57 10.90 6.54 7.70
N ALA A 58 11.07 6.15 8.96
CA ALA A 58 10.14 6.45 10.04
C ALA A 58 10.04 7.96 10.27
N LEU A 59 11.17 8.65 10.43
CA LEU A 59 11.21 10.09 10.67
C LEU A 59 10.55 10.88 9.54
N ARG A 60 10.87 10.55 8.28
CA ARG A 60 10.26 11.17 7.11
C ARG A 60 8.74 10.99 7.13
N TRP A 61 8.27 9.77 7.34
CA TRP A 61 6.84 9.49 7.40
C TRP A 61 6.13 10.27 8.49
N ILE A 62 6.66 10.28 9.72
CA ILE A 62 6.07 11.04 10.85
C ILE A 62 6.06 12.55 10.55
N SER A 63 7.11 13.06 9.90
CA SER A 63 7.25 14.49 9.58
C SER A 63 6.30 14.97 8.48
N ASP A 64 5.94 14.07 7.57
CA ASP A 64 5.04 14.31 6.44
C ASP A 64 3.54 14.17 6.83
N VAL A 65 3.22 13.72 8.05
CA VAL A 65 1.82 13.64 8.53
C VAL A 65 1.21 15.03 8.68
N ALA A 66 0.00 15.20 8.16
CA ALA A 66 -0.73 16.48 8.15
C ALA A 66 -1.03 17.03 9.56
N THR A 67 -1.33 16.16 10.51
CA THR A 67 -1.61 16.55 11.90
C THR A 67 -0.42 16.20 12.79
N LYS A 68 0.34 17.22 13.19
CA LYS A 68 1.51 17.05 14.07
C LYS A 68 1.08 17.16 15.53
N ARG A 69 1.43 16.15 16.32
CA ARG A 69 1.31 16.22 17.78
C ARG A 69 2.40 17.15 18.32
N GLN A 70 2.14 17.80 19.47
CA GLN A 70 3.18 18.51 20.20
C GLN A 70 4.33 17.54 20.55
N GLN A 71 5.56 18.00 20.31
CA GLN A 71 6.76 17.22 20.58
C GLN A 71 6.95 17.08 22.10
N VAL A 72 6.97 15.84 22.58
CA VAL A 72 7.31 15.52 23.96
C VAL A 72 8.83 15.59 24.11
N ARG A 73 9.31 16.32 25.12
CA ARG A 73 10.74 16.50 25.41
C ARG A 73 11.24 15.64 26.58
N ASP A 74 10.41 14.72 27.07
CA ASP A 74 10.81 13.80 28.13
C ASP A 74 11.64 12.65 27.53
N GLU A 75 12.94 12.70 27.76
CA GLU A 75 13.90 11.70 27.28
C GLU A 75 13.79 10.38 28.04
N ARG A 76 13.24 10.38 29.26
CA ARG A 76 13.25 9.18 30.15
C ARG A 76 12.38 8.04 29.64
N SER A 77 11.41 8.33 28.78
CA SER A 77 10.49 7.35 28.19
C SER A 77 10.72 7.10 26.70
N PHE A 78 11.80 7.63 26.12
CA PHE A 78 12.04 7.52 24.68
C PHE A 78 12.75 6.20 24.33
N ASP A 79 12.01 5.29 23.71
CA ASP A 79 12.54 4.06 23.12
C ASP A 79 12.63 4.23 21.59
N PHE A 80 13.87 4.38 21.10
CA PHE A 80 14.14 4.63 19.68
C PHE A 80 13.65 3.49 18.77
N ASP A 81 14.04 2.25 19.08
CA ASP A 81 13.75 1.11 18.22
C ASP A 81 12.24 0.83 18.16
N ARG A 82 11.57 0.97 19.32
CA ARG A 82 10.12 0.86 19.40
C ARG A 82 9.41 1.92 18.55
N VAL A 83 9.82 3.18 18.65
CA VAL A 83 9.20 4.27 17.89
C VAL A 83 9.38 4.07 16.39
N VAL A 84 10.57 3.63 15.94
CA VAL A 84 10.82 3.32 14.52
C VAL A 84 9.92 2.18 14.05
N ALA A 85 9.81 1.10 14.83
CA ALA A 85 8.96 -0.05 14.51
C ALA A 85 7.47 0.33 14.43
N GLU A 86 6.96 1.06 15.43
CA GLU A 86 5.57 1.52 15.47
C GLU A 86 5.25 2.45 14.30
N ALA A 87 6.16 3.37 13.97
CA ALA A 87 5.97 4.28 12.85
C ALA A 87 5.88 3.56 11.50
N LEU A 88 6.79 2.62 11.23
CA LEU A 88 6.76 1.83 10.00
C LEU A 88 5.54 0.90 9.94
N HIS A 89 5.14 0.33 11.07
CA HIS A 89 3.94 -0.49 11.16
C HIS A 89 2.67 0.33 10.84
N ASN A 90 2.53 1.52 11.43
CA ASN A 90 1.39 2.40 11.16
C ASN A 90 1.36 2.87 9.70
N ARG A 91 2.53 3.20 9.12
CA ARG A 91 2.65 3.51 7.70
C ARG A 91 2.11 2.39 6.82
N GLN A 92 2.50 1.14 7.11
CA GLN A 92 2.05 -0.02 6.34
C GLN A 92 0.54 -0.24 6.49
N ARG A 93 0.02 -0.15 7.72
CA ARG A 93 -1.42 -0.29 7.99
C ARG A 93 -2.27 0.75 7.27
N LEU A 94 -1.80 1.99 7.18
CA LEU A 94 -2.49 3.05 6.45
C LEU A 94 -2.61 2.66 4.97
N ARG A 95 -1.49 2.26 4.35
CA ARG A 95 -1.46 1.82 2.95
C ARG A 95 -2.38 0.63 2.70
N ASP A 96 -2.32 -0.40 3.54
CA ASP A 96 -3.18 -1.57 3.40
C ASP A 96 -4.67 -1.23 3.49
N THR A 97 -5.01 -0.23 4.31
CA THR A 97 -6.39 0.25 4.48
C THR A 97 -6.84 1.05 3.25
N GLU A 98 -5.97 1.90 2.70
CA GLU A 98 -6.23 2.63 1.45
C GLU A 98 -6.41 1.68 0.26
N ASP A 99 -5.60 0.64 0.17
CA ASP A 99 -5.72 -0.39 -0.87
C ASP A 99 -7.05 -1.16 -0.74
N LYS A 100 -7.41 -1.54 0.50
CA LYS A 100 -8.72 -2.17 0.79
C LYS A 100 -9.89 -1.26 0.41
N LYS A 101 -9.84 0.01 0.80
CA LYS A 101 -10.84 1.02 0.45
C LYS A 101 -10.98 1.13 -1.06
N SER A 102 -9.87 1.28 -1.78
CA SER A 102 -9.85 1.40 -3.24
C SER A 102 -10.39 0.16 -3.94
N ARG A 103 -10.14 -1.04 -3.39
CA ARG A 103 -10.72 -2.29 -3.90
C ARG A 103 -12.24 -2.34 -3.67
N LEU A 104 -12.71 -1.94 -2.49
CA LEU A 104 -14.13 -1.91 -2.18
C LEU A 104 -14.88 -0.86 -3.03
N GLN A 105 -14.32 0.33 -3.20
CA GLN A 105 -14.91 1.38 -4.04
C GLN A 105 -15.09 0.90 -5.48
N ARG A 106 -14.04 0.34 -6.10
CA ARG A 106 -14.14 -0.25 -7.45
C ARG A 106 -15.21 -1.34 -7.53
N ARG A 107 -15.34 -2.17 -6.50
CA ARG A 107 -16.36 -3.22 -6.45
C ARG A 107 -17.77 -2.65 -6.31
N ILE A 108 -17.95 -1.62 -5.49
CA ILE A 108 -19.23 -0.90 -5.35
C ILE A 108 -19.58 -0.26 -6.68
N GLU A 109 -18.66 0.46 -7.33
CA GLU A 109 -18.89 1.08 -8.64
C GLU A 109 -19.24 0.05 -9.73
N ALA A 110 -18.61 -1.13 -9.71
CA ALA A 110 -18.92 -2.21 -10.64
C ALA A 110 -20.29 -2.87 -10.38
N LEU A 111 -20.74 -2.89 -9.12
CA LEU A 111 -21.99 -3.54 -8.71
C LEU A 111 -23.19 -2.58 -8.70
N MET A 112 -22.97 -1.29 -8.46
CA MET A 112 -24.00 -0.26 -8.36
C MET A 112 -24.97 -0.24 -9.56
N PRO A 113 -24.52 -0.42 -10.82
CA PRO A 113 -25.44 -0.38 -11.95
C PRO A 113 -26.40 -1.57 -12.01
N TRP A 114 -26.12 -2.66 -11.30
CA TRP A 114 -26.97 -3.85 -11.27
C TRP A 114 -28.09 -3.74 -10.24
N GLY A 115 -28.09 -2.68 -9.41
CA GLY A 115 -29.07 -2.45 -8.36
C GLY A 115 -28.97 -3.46 -7.21
N ASP A 116 -30.06 -3.53 -6.43
CA ASP A 116 -30.19 -4.48 -5.33
C ASP A 116 -30.66 -5.83 -5.87
N PHE A 117 -29.76 -6.81 -5.90
CA PHE A 117 -30.09 -8.18 -6.25
C PHE A 117 -29.51 -9.16 -5.22
N GLN A 118 -30.29 -10.19 -4.90
CA GLN A 118 -29.81 -11.35 -4.15
C GLN A 118 -29.73 -12.51 -5.12
N LEU A 119 -28.54 -13.09 -5.26
CA LEU A 119 -28.37 -14.33 -6.00
C LEU A 119 -28.99 -15.46 -5.19
N LEU A 120 -29.95 -16.16 -5.77
CA LEU A 120 -30.51 -17.37 -5.17
C LEU A 120 -29.38 -18.41 -4.98
N PRO A 121 -29.31 -19.09 -3.83
CA PRO A 121 -28.37 -20.19 -3.64
C PRO A 121 -28.55 -21.24 -4.74
N GLN A 122 -27.44 -21.85 -5.17
CA GLN A 122 -27.42 -22.76 -6.32
C GLN A 122 -28.37 -23.96 -6.18
N GLU A 123 -28.71 -24.33 -4.94
CA GLU A 123 -29.67 -25.36 -4.58
C GLU A 123 -31.09 -25.07 -5.11
N TYR A 124 -31.46 -23.80 -5.21
CA TYR A 124 -32.78 -23.36 -5.66
C TYR A 124 -32.85 -23.02 -7.15
N SER A 125 -31.71 -23.02 -7.86
CA SER A 125 -31.67 -22.54 -9.25
C SER A 125 -31.94 -23.63 -10.30
N GLY A 126 -32.13 -24.89 -9.89
CA GLY A 126 -32.44 -26.00 -10.82
C GLY A 126 -31.36 -26.20 -11.91
N GLY A 127 -30.12 -25.78 -11.64
CA GLY A 127 -29.00 -25.79 -12.59
C GLY A 127 -28.91 -24.58 -13.51
N TYR A 128 -29.84 -23.61 -13.43
CA TYR A 128 -29.74 -22.35 -14.15
C TYR A 128 -28.79 -21.39 -13.44
N ARG A 129 -28.07 -20.58 -14.23
CA ARG A 129 -27.15 -19.54 -13.76
C ARG A 129 -27.51 -18.20 -14.38
N PHE A 130 -27.15 -17.14 -13.66
CA PHE A 130 -27.31 -15.76 -14.10
C PHE A 130 -26.01 -15.26 -14.72
N TRP A 131 -26.08 -14.84 -15.98
CA TRP A 131 -24.97 -14.31 -16.76
C TRP A 131 -25.17 -12.82 -17.00
N PHE A 132 -24.20 -12.01 -16.60
CA PHE A 132 -24.32 -10.55 -16.53
C PHE A 132 -23.58 -9.90 -17.70
N TYR A 133 -24.27 -9.06 -18.46
CA TYR A 133 -23.72 -8.38 -19.64
C TYR A 133 -24.03 -6.89 -19.61
N GLN A 134 -23.00 -6.08 -19.84
CA GLN A 134 -23.10 -4.63 -20.00
C GLN A 134 -23.07 -4.29 -21.49
N ILE A 135 -24.23 -4.01 -22.07
CA ILE A 135 -24.41 -3.85 -23.52
C ILE A 135 -24.58 -2.36 -23.88
N PRO A 136 -23.81 -1.80 -24.81
CA PRO A 136 -24.03 -0.47 -25.35
C PRO A 136 -25.46 -0.28 -25.88
N VAL A 137 -26.07 0.89 -25.63
CA VAL A 137 -27.49 1.15 -25.98
C VAL A 137 -27.75 1.05 -27.50
N ASP A 138 -26.77 1.37 -28.33
CA ASP A 138 -26.83 1.23 -29.80
C ASP A 138 -26.92 -0.24 -30.26
N GLN A 139 -26.39 -1.17 -29.47
CA GLN A 139 -26.38 -2.61 -29.75
C GLN A 139 -27.55 -3.35 -29.11
N GLN A 140 -28.40 -2.66 -28.35
CA GLN A 140 -29.54 -3.24 -27.63
C GLN A 140 -30.50 -4.03 -28.54
N ARG A 141 -30.63 -3.66 -29.82
CA ARG A 141 -31.52 -4.37 -30.77
C ARG A 141 -31.15 -5.83 -30.96
N GLN A 142 -29.87 -6.19 -30.77
CA GLN A 142 -29.41 -7.58 -30.88
C GLN A 142 -30.03 -8.49 -29.83
N LEU A 143 -30.50 -7.93 -28.70
CA LEU A 143 -31.22 -8.69 -27.67
C LEU A 143 -32.56 -9.25 -28.16
N GLN A 144 -33.18 -8.63 -29.16
CA GLN A 144 -34.45 -9.12 -29.72
C GLN A 144 -34.28 -10.40 -30.53
N ALA A 145 -33.05 -10.70 -30.98
CA ALA A 145 -32.71 -11.91 -31.72
C ALA A 145 -32.26 -13.06 -30.80
N LEU A 146 -32.27 -12.88 -29.48
CA LEU A 146 -31.89 -13.92 -28.53
C LEU A 146 -33.06 -14.85 -28.24
N ASP A 147 -32.85 -16.15 -28.48
CA ASP A 147 -33.77 -17.22 -28.09
C ASP A 147 -33.71 -17.58 -26.59
N LEU A 148 -32.77 -16.97 -25.84
CA LEU A 148 -32.59 -17.22 -24.41
C LEU A 148 -33.41 -16.24 -23.55
N PRO A 149 -33.96 -16.68 -22.41
CA PRO A 149 -34.64 -15.79 -21.49
C PRO A 149 -33.64 -14.79 -20.89
N TRP A 150 -33.92 -13.51 -21.09
CA TRP A 150 -33.12 -12.41 -20.58
C TRP A 150 -33.99 -11.34 -19.92
N GLN A 151 -33.40 -10.61 -18.97
CA GLN A 151 -34.05 -9.49 -18.30
C GLN A 151 -33.09 -8.30 -18.23
N MET A 152 -33.57 -7.12 -18.62
CA MET A 152 -32.86 -5.88 -18.39
C MET A 152 -33.10 -5.42 -16.95
N VAL A 153 -32.03 -5.40 -16.15
CA VAL A 153 -32.10 -5.04 -14.73
C VAL A 153 -31.93 -3.53 -14.54
N HIS A 154 -31.13 -2.91 -15.41
CA HIS A 154 -30.92 -1.48 -15.38
C HIS A 154 -30.55 -0.94 -16.76
N ARG A 155 -30.77 0.37 -16.95
CA ARG A 155 -30.36 1.09 -18.15
C ARG A 155 -29.90 2.49 -17.75
N ASP A 156 -28.73 2.84 -18.23
CA ASP A 156 -28.20 4.19 -18.17
C ASP A 156 -28.13 4.77 -19.60
N ASN A 157 -27.71 6.03 -19.74
CA ASN A 157 -27.60 6.71 -21.03
C ASN A 157 -26.62 6.02 -21.99
N ARG A 158 -25.61 5.32 -21.46
CA ARG A 158 -24.55 4.67 -22.25
C ARG A 158 -24.71 3.16 -22.37
N PHE A 159 -25.24 2.49 -21.35
CA PHE A 159 -25.26 1.03 -21.27
C PHE A 159 -26.61 0.49 -20.77
N SER A 160 -26.98 -0.68 -21.28
CA SER A 160 -28.06 -1.53 -20.79
C SER A 160 -27.45 -2.73 -20.07
N TYR A 161 -27.87 -2.95 -18.83
CA TYR A 161 -27.39 -4.04 -17.98
C TYR A 161 -28.39 -5.18 -18.04
N VAL A 162 -27.96 -6.28 -18.67
CA VAL A 162 -28.82 -7.42 -19.01
C VAL A 162 -28.33 -8.67 -18.31
N VAL A 163 -29.27 -9.42 -17.76
CA VAL A 163 -29.05 -10.73 -17.16
C VAL A 163 -29.68 -11.80 -18.04
N VAL A 164 -28.88 -12.74 -18.50
CA VAL A 164 -29.31 -13.91 -19.28
C VAL A 164 -29.38 -15.12 -18.34
N ILE A 165 -30.46 -15.88 -18.43
CA ILE A 165 -30.71 -17.06 -17.60
C ILE A 165 -30.44 -18.31 -18.44
N ALA A 166 -29.34 -19.02 -18.15
CA ALA A 166 -28.96 -20.21 -18.89
C ALA A 166 -28.19 -21.19 -18.01
N LYS A 167 -28.29 -22.50 -18.30
CA LYS A 167 -27.56 -23.55 -17.54
C LYS A 167 -26.06 -23.53 -17.82
N GLN A 168 -25.69 -23.21 -19.05
CA GLN A 168 -24.31 -23.09 -19.52
C GLN A 168 -24.05 -21.65 -19.96
N GLU A 169 -22.77 -21.28 -20.03
CA GLU A 169 -22.37 -19.95 -20.51
C GLU A 169 -22.82 -19.80 -21.97
N PRO A 170 -23.61 -18.76 -22.31
CA PRO A 170 -23.93 -18.45 -23.69
C PRO A 170 -22.64 -18.26 -24.49
N ASP A 171 -22.62 -18.76 -25.74
CA ASP A 171 -21.50 -18.60 -26.67
C ASP A 171 -21.06 -17.13 -26.74
N ALA A 172 -19.76 -16.88 -26.77
CA ALA A 172 -19.18 -15.53 -26.84
C ALA A 172 -19.61 -14.76 -28.11
N THR A 173 -20.12 -15.48 -29.12
CA THR A 173 -20.65 -14.90 -30.37
C THR A 173 -22.11 -14.45 -30.27
N LEU A 174 -22.86 -14.88 -29.24
CA LEU A 174 -24.28 -14.53 -29.07
C LEU A 174 -24.50 -13.09 -28.61
N LEU A 175 -23.50 -12.46 -27.99
CA LEU A 175 -23.58 -11.10 -27.48
C LEU A 175 -22.37 -10.29 -27.94
N PRO A 176 -22.55 -8.99 -28.30
CA PRO A 176 -21.50 -8.17 -28.88
C PRO A 176 -20.44 -7.70 -27.88
N VAL A 177 -20.60 -8.07 -26.61
CA VAL A 177 -19.76 -7.63 -25.49
C VAL A 177 -19.29 -8.80 -24.63
N PRO A 178 -18.06 -8.73 -24.11
CA PRO A 178 -17.57 -9.73 -23.16
C PRO A 178 -18.38 -9.66 -21.86
N ARG A 179 -18.51 -10.81 -21.20
CA ARG A 179 -19.23 -10.96 -19.93
C ARG A 179 -18.69 -10.03 -18.85
N THR A 180 -19.59 -9.44 -18.07
CA THR A 180 -19.23 -8.74 -16.84
C THR A 180 -19.22 -9.73 -15.68
N HIS A 181 -18.06 -9.94 -15.06
CA HIS A 181 -17.95 -10.79 -13.88
C HIS A 181 -18.46 -10.04 -12.62
N THR A 182 -19.74 -10.19 -12.30
CA THR A 182 -20.38 -9.62 -11.09
C THR A 182 -20.06 -10.38 -9.80
N GLY A 183 -18.93 -11.10 -9.76
CA GLY A 183 -18.39 -11.62 -8.51
C GLY A 183 -19.05 -12.91 -8.01
N ALA A 184 -19.18 -13.92 -8.87
CA ALA A 184 -19.02 -15.29 -8.36
C ALA A 184 -17.57 -15.43 -7.89
N VAL A 185 -17.36 -15.16 -6.60
CA VAL A 185 -16.12 -15.44 -5.90
C VAL A 185 -15.90 -16.95 -6.01
N ARG A 186 -14.83 -17.35 -6.68
CA ARG A 186 -14.18 -18.62 -6.39
C ARG A 186 -13.19 -18.38 -5.26
#